data_AF-A0A849DFK7-F1
#
_entry.id   AF-A0A849DFK7-F1
#
_cell.length_a   1.000
_cell.length_b   1.000
_cell.length_c   1.000
_cell.angle_alpha   90.00
_cell.angle_beta   90.00
_cell.angle_gamma   90.00
#
_symmetry.space_group_name_H-M   'P 1'
#
loop_
_entity.id
_entity.type
_entity.pdbx_description
1 polymer ?
#
loop_
_entity_poly.entity_id
_entity_poly.type
_entity_poly.pdbx_seq_one_letter_code
_entity_poly.pdbx_strand_id
1 'polypeptide(L)'
;MLKMPTLHGTDSEQKRKEIKEYFKLCYKRYESLFSIVSDENAYFQKADPLRHPIIFYYGHTATFFINKFKLAKIIDERVDPRLESIFAVGVDEMSWDDLNDAHYDWPTLGETQA
;
A
#
# COMPACT_ATOMS: atom_id res chain seq x y z
N MET A 1 -5.35 24.38 3.32
CA MET A 1 -5.27 23.17 2.48
C MET A 1 -3.80 22.90 2.22
N LEU A 2 -3.31 21.67 2.45
CA LEU A 2 -1.90 21.32 2.19
C LEU A 2 -1.66 21.34 0.67
N LYS A 3 -0.58 21.95 0.21
CA LYS A 3 -0.20 22.00 -1.21
C LYS A 3 0.73 20.84 -1.54
N MET A 4 0.65 20.34 -2.78
CA MET A 4 1.62 19.36 -3.29
C MET A 4 3.03 19.99 -3.26
N PRO A 5 4.01 19.35 -2.60
CA PRO A 5 5.37 19.88 -2.53
C PRO A 5 6.02 19.80 -3.90
N THR A 6 6.83 20.82 -4.24
CA THR A 6 7.74 20.77 -5.38
C THR A 6 9.14 20.40 -4.90
N LEU A 7 10.02 20.04 -5.84
CA LEU A 7 11.43 19.78 -5.53
C LEU A 7 12.30 21.06 -5.59
N HIS A 8 11.69 22.23 -5.77
CA HIS A 8 12.39 23.50 -5.82
C HIS A 8 12.65 24.07 -4.41
N GLY A 9 13.80 24.71 -4.22
CA GLY A 9 14.16 25.39 -2.98
C GLY A 9 15.64 25.23 -2.66
N THR A 10 16.12 25.99 -1.68
CA THR A 10 17.53 25.95 -1.22
C THR A 10 17.69 25.28 0.14
N ASP A 11 16.59 24.99 0.85
CA ASP A 11 16.59 24.34 2.15
C ASP A 11 16.05 22.90 2.04
N SER A 12 16.97 21.93 2.13
CA SER A 12 16.67 20.50 2.02
C SER A 12 15.87 19.97 3.20
N GLU A 13 16.09 20.48 4.43
CA GLU A 13 15.37 20.02 5.62
C GLU A 13 13.92 20.50 5.60
N GLN A 14 13.71 21.73 5.17
CA GLN A 14 12.37 22.24 4.93
C GLN A 14 11.63 21.41 3.85
N LYS A 15 12.31 21.00 2.77
CA LYS A 15 11.70 20.14 1.75
C LYS A 15 11.37 18.74 2.27
N ARG A 16 12.27 18.13 3.06
CA ARG A 16 11.98 16.84 3.71
C ARG A 16 10.73 16.90 4.58
N LYS A 17 10.57 17.98 5.36
CA LYS A 17 9.39 18.20 6.19
C LYS A 17 8.11 18.28 5.36
N GLU A 18 8.10 19.11 4.32
CA GLU A 18 6.94 19.26 3.44
C GLU A 18 6.54 17.95 2.74
N ILE A 19 7.53 17.22 2.20
CA ILE A 19 7.29 15.91 1.56
C ILE A 19 6.74 14.91 2.57
N LYS A 20 7.29 14.86 3.78
CA LYS A 20 6.83 13.97 4.85
C LYS A 20 5.40 14.30 5.29
N GLU A 21 5.06 15.57 5.43
CA GLU A 21 3.71 16.00 5.77
C GLU A 21 2.71 15.66 4.66
N TYR A 22 3.07 15.89 3.40
CA TYR A 22 2.24 15.54 2.25
C TYR A 22 2.03 14.03 2.11
N PHE A 23 3.10 13.24 2.26
CA PHE A 23 3.02 11.78 2.30
C PHE A 23 2.03 11.31 3.38
N LYS A 24 2.16 11.81 4.62
CA LYS A 24 1.26 11.45 5.72
C LYS A 24 -0.20 11.81 5.42
N LEU A 25 -0.44 12.96 4.78
CA LEU A 25 -1.79 13.36 4.39
C LEU A 25 -2.38 12.40 3.35
N CYS A 26 -1.64 12.10 2.29
CA CYS A 26 -2.08 11.19 1.24
C CYS A 26 -2.31 9.78 1.77
N TYR A 27 -1.40 9.27 2.61
CA TYR A 27 -1.51 7.95 3.22
C TYR A 27 -2.75 7.84 4.10
N LYS A 28 -2.96 8.79 5.02
CA LYS A 28 -4.18 8.85 5.85
C LYS A 28 -5.46 8.95 5.03
N ARG A 29 -5.43 9.74 3.94
CA ARG A 29 -6.59 9.89 3.05
C ARG A 29 -6.91 8.56 2.36
N TYR A 30 -5.89 7.85 1.89
CA TYR A 30 -6.05 6.52 1.29
C TYR A 30 -6.65 5.54 2.30
N GLU A 31 -6.08 5.43 3.50
CA GLU A 31 -6.60 4.55 4.55
C GLU A 31 -8.04 4.89 4.95
N SER A 32 -8.40 6.18 4.98
CA SER A 32 -9.77 6.59 5.31
C SER A 32 -10.83 6.03 4.34
N LEU A 33 -10.45 5.69 3.10
CA LEU A 33 -11.38 5.06 2.16
C LEU A 33 -11.83 3.69 2.64
N PHE A 34 -11.01 2.96 3.39
CA PHE A 34 -11.35 1.63 3.87
C PHE A 34 -12.27 1.68 5.10
N SER A 35 -12.30 2.78 5.83
CA SER A 35 -13.22 2.98 6.96
C SER A 35 -14.70 2.99 6.56
N ILE A 36 -15.01 3.12 5.26
CA ILE A 36 -16.39 3.07 4.75
C ILE A 36 -16.91 1.62 4.63
N VAL A 37 -16.02 0.63 4.66
CA VAL A 37 -16.37 -0.78 4.56
C VAL A 37 -16.91 -1.23 5.92
N SER A 38 -18.22 -1.41 6.00
CA SER A 38 -18.92 -1.66 7.26
C SER A 38 -18.90 -3.12 7.71
N ASP A 39 -18.66 -4.05 6.79
CA ASP A 39 -18.59 -5.50 7.06
C ASP A 39 -17.17 -5.99 6.76
N GLU A 40 -16.51 -6.57 7.74
CA GLU A 40 -15.16 -7.14 7.60
C GLU A 40 -15.11 -8.21 6.50
N ASN A 41 -16.19 -8.99 6.31
CA ASN A 41 -16.23 -10.01 5.26
C ASN A 41 -16.12 -9.41 3.86
N ALA A 42 -16.56 -8.16 3.67
CA ALA A 42 -16.47 -7.47 2.39
C ALA A 42 -15.00 -7.22 1.97
N TYR A 43 -14.04 -7.23 2.91
CA TYR A 43 -12.62 -7.12 2.57
C TYR A 43 -12.12 -8.28 1.71
N PHE A 44 -12.77 -9.44 1.82
CA PHE A 44 -12.35 -10.68 1.17
C PHE A 44 -13.19 -11.05 -0.06
N GLN A 45 -14.21 -10.25 -0.38
CA GLN A 45 -15.08 -10.48 -1.53
C GLN A 45 -14.45 -9.93 -2.82
N LYS A 46 -14.45 -10.75 -3.87
CA LYS A 46 -14.06 -10.35 -5.23
C LYS A 46 -15.29 -9.84 -5.99
N ALA A 47 -15.57 -8.54 -5.90
CA ALA A 47 -16.74 -7.92 -6.51
C ALA A 47 -16.66 -7.85 -8.05
N ASP A 48 -15.45 -7.85 -8.60
CA ASP A 48 -15.18 -7.84 -10.04
C ASP A 48 -14.09 -8.90 -10.33
N PRO A 49 -14.31 -9.82 -11.29
CA PRO A 49 -13.36 -10.89 -11.59
C PRO A 49 -11.99 -10.40 -12.09
N LEU A 50 -11.89 -9.16 -12.58
CA LEU A 50 -10.65 -8.52 -13.01
C LEU A 50 -9.95 -7.71 -11.90
N ARG A 51 -10.43 -7.79 -10.66
CA ARG A 51 -9.89 -7.09 -9.49
C ARG A 51 -9.53 -8.07 -8.39
N HIS A 52 -8.58 -7.68 -7.55
CA HIS A 52 -8.35 -8.37 -6.28
C HIS A 52 -9.42 -7.97 -5.24
N PRO A 53 -9.60 -8.75 -4.17
CA PRO A 53 -10.45 -8.33 -3.05
C PRO A 53 -9.88 -7.08 -2.36
N ILE A 54 -10.70 -6.36 -1.61
CA ILE A 54 -10.33 -5.08 -0.97
C ILE A 54 -9.11 -5.22 -0.04
N ILE A 55 -8.96 -6.36 0.63
CA ILE A 55 -7.82 -6.64 1.53
C ILE A 55 -6.48 -6.51 0.82
N PHE A 56 -6.39 -6.90 -0.46
CA PHE A 56 -5.19 -6.71 -1.27
C PHE A 56 -4.82 -5.23 -1.34
N TYR A 57 -5.76 -4.37 -1.74
CA TYR A 57 -5.50 -2.95 -1.90
C TYR A 57 -5.12 -2.29 -0.57
N TYR A 58 -5.73 -2.73 0.54
CA TYR A 58 -5.41 -2.22 1.86
C TYR A 58 -3.93 -2.44 2.23
N GLY A 59 -3.43 -3.67 2.08
CA GLY A 59 -2.03 -4.01 2.37
C GLY A 59 -1.04 -3.54 1.30
N HIS A 60 -1.42 -3.56 0.02
CA HIS A 60 -0.55 -3.29 -1.13
C HIS A 60 0.19 -1.95 -1.04
N THR A 61 -0.52 -0.88 -0.65
CA THR A 61 0.08 0.45 -0.56
C THR A 61 1.16 0.53 0.52
N ALA A 62 0.94 -0.10 1.68
CA ALA A 62 1.94 -0.16 2.75
C ALA A 62 3.18 -0.93 2.29
N THR A 63 2.98 -2.12 1.72
CA THR A 63 4.03 -2.96 1.17
C THR A 63 4.83 -2.27 0.08
N PHE A 64 4.18 -1.53 -0.82
CA PHE A 64 4.86 -0.75 -1.85
C PHE A 64 5.86 0.23 -1.22
N PHE A 65 5.46 1.00 -0.20
CA PHE A 65 6.37 1.95 0.47
C PHE A 65 7.51 1.25 1.21
N ILE A 66 7.24 0.17 1.94
CA ILE A 66 8.31 -0.60 2.60
C ILE A 66 9.33 -1.12 1.59
N ASN A 67 8.87 -1.67 0.46
CA ASN A 67 9.74 -2.12 -0.61
C ASN A 67 10.58 -0.98 -1.19
N LYS A 68 9.98 0.20 -1.44
CA LYS A 68 10.73 1.37 -1.94
C LYS A 68 11.71 1.92 -0.91
N PHE A 69 11.34 1.97 0.37
CA PHE A 69 12.23 2.43 1.43
C PHE A 69 13.41 1.48 1.62
N LYS A 70 13.17 0.16 1.57
CA LYS A 70 14.23 -0.85 1.63
C LYS A 70 15.18 -0.73 0.43
N LEU A 71 14.64 -0.61 -0.79
CA LEU A 71 15.43 -0.43 -2.01
C LEU A 71 16.27 0.86 -1.97
N ALA A 72 15.68 1.96 -1.49
CA ALA A 72 16.34 3.25 -1.34
C ALA A 72 17.29 3.31 -0.11
N LYS A 73 17.41 2.23 0.66
CA LYS A 73 18.21 2.15 1.90
C LYS A 73 17.82 3.21 2.94
N ILE A 74 16.54 3.55 2.98
CA ILE A 74 15.95 4.41 4.03
C ILE A 74 15.71 3.59 5.31
N ILE A 75 15.41 2.30 5.14
CA ILE A 75 15.26 1.31 6.22
C ILE A 75 16.18 0.12 5.96
N ASP A 76 16.71 -0.44 7.03
CA ASP A 76 17.58 -1.61 6.99
C ASP A 76 16.83 -2.92 7.23
N GLU A 77 15.67 -2.89 7.86
CA GLU A 77 14.86 -4.07 8.16
C GLU A 77 13.48 -3.94 7.51
N ARG A 78 12.93 -5.10 7.13
CA ARG A 78 11.54 -5.22 6.67
C ARG A 78 10.62 -5.25 7.88
N VAL A 79 9.36 -4.87 7.71
CA VAL A 79 8.38 -4.87 8.81
C VAL A 79 7.83 -6.28 8.99
N ASP A 80 7.32 -6.88 7.91
CA ASP A 80 6.87 -8.26 7.88
C ASP A 80 7.12 -8.82 6.47
N PRO A 81 8.19 -9.61 6.27
CA PRO A 81 8.50 -10.18 4.96
C PRO A 81 7.40 -11.06 4.36
N ARG A 82 6.55 -11.68 5.20
CA ARG A 82 5.44 -12.53 4.72
C ARG A 82 4.34 -11.65 4.15
N LEU A 83 3.86 -10.65 4.90
CA LEU A 83 2.85 -9.70 4.42
C LEU A 83 3.36 -8.94 3.20
N GLU A 84 4.63 -8.51 3.23
CA GLU A 84 5.26 -7.83 2.11
C GLU A 84 5.36 -8.72 0.87
N SER A 85 5.51 -10.04 1.00
CA SER A 85 5.48 -10.95 -0.14
C SER A 85 4.06 -11.12 -0.71
N ILE A 86 3.05 -11.27 0.16
CA ILE A 86 1.64 -11.48 -0.23
C ILE A 86 1.10 -10.24 -0.96
N PHE A 87 1.39 -9.05 -0.45
CA PHE A 87 0.86 -7.80 -1.00
C PHE A 87 1.76 -7.15 -2.07
N ALA A 88 2.97 -7.67 -2.32
CA ALA A 88 3.86 -7.16 -3.37
C ALA A 88 3.49 -7.62 -4.78
N VAL A 89 2.48 -8.48 -4.91
CA VAL A 89 1.96 -8.92 -6.22
C VAL A 89 1.55 -7.67 -7.01
N GLY A 90 2.18 -7.48 -8.16
CA GLY A 90 1.88 -6.40 -9.09
C GLY A 90 0.94 -6.88 -10.18
N VAL A 91 0.48 -5.95 -11.02
CA VAL A 91 -0.03 -6.29 -12.35
C VAL A 91 1.20 -6.29 -13.24
N ASP A 92 1.82 -7.45 -13.48
CA ASP A 92 2.89 -7.54 -14.47
C ASP A 92 2.28 -7.26 -15.85
N GLU A 93 2.79 -6.26 -16.56
CA GLU A 93 2.31 -5.90 -17.91
C GLU A 93 2.75 -6.91 -18.98
N MET A 94 3.78 -7.70 -18.70
CA MET A 94 4.39 -8.64 -19.64
C MET A 94 4.02 -10.10 -19.38
N SER A 95 3.32 -10.35 -18.28
CA SER A 95 2.65 -11.60 -18.02
C SER A 95 1.15 -11.35 -18.04
N TRP A 96 0.39 -12.31 -18.55
CA TRP A 96 -1.04 -12.41 -18.27
C TRP A 96 -1.26 -12.80 -16.78
N ASP A 97 -0.52 -12.14 -15.87
CA ASP A 97 -0.06 -12.69 -14.61
C ASP A 97 -1.25 -12.95 -13.70
N ASP A 98 -1.50 -14.24 -13.52
CA ASP A 98 -2.54 -14.83 -12.71
C ASP A 98 -4.00 -14.64 -13.19
N LEU A 99 -4.30 -15.21 -14.36
CA LEU A 99 -5.59 -15.90 -14.60
C LEU A 99 -5.77 -17.15 -13.72
N ASN A 100 -4.80 -17.46 -12.87
CA ASN A 100 -4.91 -18.52 -11.90
C ASN A 100 -5.70 -17.95 -10.71
N ASP A 101 -6.97 -18.33 -10.57
CA ASP A 101 -7.77 -18.16 -9.35
C ASP A 101 -7.20 -19.01 -8.18
N ALA A 102 -5.87 -19.13 -8.09
CA ALA A 102 -5.18 -19.76 -7.00
C ALA A 102 -5.61 -19.03 -5.73
N HIS A 103 -6.12 -19.80 -4.78
CA HIS A 103 -6.56 -19.31 -3.47
C HIS A 103 -5.41 -18.59 -2.77
N TYR A 104 -5.32 -17.26 -2.96
CA TYR A 104 -4.45 -16.42 -2.16
C TYR A 104 -4.87 -16.58 -0.71
N ASP A 105 -3.92 -16.98 0.14
CA ASP A 105 -4.11 -17.05 1.58
C ASP A 105 -4.01 -15.63 2.15
N TRP A 106 -5.08 -14.84 1.94
CA TRP A 106 -5.13 -13.46 2.38
C TRP A 106 -5.03 -13.41 3.92
N PRO A 107 -4.14 -12.57 4.48
CA PRO A 107 -4.07 -12.36 5.92
C PRO A 107 -5.38 -11.77 6.44
N THR A 108 -5.63 -11.93 7.73
CA THR A 108 -6.81 -11.32 8.36
C THR A 108 -6.73 -9.79 8.30
N LEU A 109 -7.87 -9.12 8.46
CA LEU A 109 -7.89 -7.65 8.51
C LEU A 109 -7.01 -7.14 9.68
N GLY A 110 -7.12 -7.78 10.85
CA GLY A 110 -6.31 -7.43 12.02
C GLY A 110 -4.81 -7.61 11.81
N GLU A 111 -4.39 -8.71 11.17
CA GLU A 111 -2.97 -8.92 10.81
C GLU A 111 -2.47 -7.87 9.82
N THR A 112 -3.31 -7.41 8.90
CA THR A 112 -2.94 -6.40 7.90
C THR A 112 -2.85 -4.99 8.50
N GLN A 113 -3.58 -4.74 9.59
CA GLN A 113 -3.61 -3.44 10.28
C GLN A 113 -2.50 -3.26 11.33
N ALA A 114 -1.94 -4.36 11.84
CA ALA A 114 -0.94 -4.37 12.91
C ALA A 114 0.40 -3.75 12.48
#